data_AF-A0AA36G4Z0-F1
#
_entry.id   AF-A0AA36G4Z0-F1
#
_cell.length_a   1.000
_cell.length_b   1.000
_cell.length_c   1.000
_cell.angle_alpha   90.00
_cell.angle_beta   90.00
_cell.angle_gamma   90.00
#
_symmetry.space_group_name_H-M   'P 1'
#
loop_
_entity.id
_entity.type
_entity.pdbx_description
1 polymer ?
#
loop_
_entity_poly.entity_id
_entity_poly.type
_entity_poly.pdbx_seq_one_letter_code
_entity_poly.pdbx_strand_id
1 'polypeptide(L)'
;MTLYARIISLLLLVVVVFGCKIEMNVRNAAKAPVEVVFQFSNETKYRFMLTGENDQENFMMEHERCAAKPTWMRGQKKGDTFAFLDGTGMLRYVVQDFLLLPRMVSRMGTFCSFGDCGYRG
;
A
#
# COMPACT_ATOMS: atom_id res chain seq x y z
N MET A 1 40.98 15.25 15.44
CA MET A 1 40.41 13.97 14.95
C MET A 1 39.08 13.59 15.62
N THR A 2 38.67 14.22 16.72
CA THR A 2 37.43 13.89 17.48
C THR A 2 36.13 14.45 16.90
N LEU A 3 36.18 15.52 16.10
CA LEU A 3 34.99 16.17 15.53
C LEU A 3 34.33 15.32 14.42
N TYR A 4 35.14 14.73 13.54
CA TYR A 4 34.68 13.86 12.45
C TYR A 4 33.99 12.60 12.98
N ALA A 5 34.53 11.99 14.04
CA ALA A 5 33.91 10.81 14.66
C ALA A 5 32.52 11.11 15.24
N ARG A 6 32.29 12.32 15.79
CA ARG A 6 30.96 12.72 16.28
C ARG A 6 29.98 13.05 15.16
N ILE A 7 30.44 13.68 14.07
CA ILE A 7 29.60 13.92 12.88
C ILE A 7 29.21 12.60 12.21
N ILE A 8 30.16 11.66 12.07
CA ILE A 8 29.91 10.32 11.52
C ILE A 8 28.95 9.53 12.42
N SER A 9 29.12 9.61 13.75
CA SER A 9 28.20 8.95 14.70
C SER A 9 26.78 9.55 14.70
N LEU A 10 26.63 10.85 14.39
CA LEU A 10 25.33 11.50 14.22
C LEU A 10 24.66 11.12 12.89
N LEU A 11 25.44 10.96 11.82
CA LEU A 11 24.94 10.50 10.51
C LEU A 11 24.54 9.01 10.52
N LEU A 12 25.21 8.17 11.31
CA LEU A 12 24.91 6.74 11.41
C LEU A 12 23.64 6.41 12.21
N LEU A 13 23.14 7.34 13.02
CA LEU A 13 21.96 7.12 13.87
C LEU A 13 20.62 7.25 13.12
N VAL A 14 20.64 7.69 11.85
CA VAL A 14 19.41 8.01 11.09
C VAL A 14 19.13 6.99 9.97
N VAL A 15 19.84 5.86 9.92
CA VAL A 15 19.39 4.74 9.07
C VAL A 15 18.36 3.94 9.86
N VAL A 16 17.22 4.58 10.15
CA VAL A 16 16.03 3.84 10.56
C VAL A 16 15.70 2.96 9.37
N VAL A 17 15.85 1.65 9.53
CA VAL A 17 15.33 0.68 8.57
C VAL A 17 13.82 0.81 8.67
N PHE A 18 13.23 1.62 7.79
CA PHE A 18 11.80 1.84 7.73
C PHE A 18 11.15 0.57 7.16
N GLY A 19 10.94 -0.40 8.05
CA GLY A 19 10.03 -1.49 7.81
C GLY A 19 8.59 -0.97 7.84
N CYS A 20 7.73 -1.53 7.02
CA CYS A 20 6.30 -1.29 7.10
C CYS A 20 5.56 -2.54 7.54
N LYS A 21 4.50 -2.32 8.30
CA LYS A 21 3.49 -3.32 8.59
C LYS A 21 2.13 -2.71 8.30
N ILE A 22 1.56 -3.10 7.16
CA ILE A 22 0.38 -2.47 6.59
C ILE A 22 -0.72 -3.51 6.42
N GLU A 23 -1.81 -3.33 7.13
CA GLU A 23 -3.05 -4.06 6.91
C GLU A 23 -3.82 -3.42 5.75
N MET A 24 -4.32 -4.21 4.81
CA MET A 24 -5.03 -3.75 3.63
C MET A 24 -6.41 -4.40 3.59
N ASN A 25 -7.47 -3.61 3.70
CA ASN A 25 -8.86 -4.03 3.53
C ASN A 25 -9.32 -3.65 2.12
N VAL A 26 -9.64 -4.66 1.30
CA VAL A 26 -10.09 -4.46 -0.08
C VAL A 26 -11.55 -4.83 -0.17
N ARG A 27 -12.41 -3.86 -0.48
CA ARG A 27 -13.85 -4.07 -0.62
C ARG A 27 -14.29 -3.98 -2.08
N ASN A 28 -15.10 -4.93 -2.50
CA ASN A 28 -15.83 -4.86 -3.74
C ASN A 28 -17.09 -4.02 -3.55
N ALA A 29 -17.13 -2.85 -4.16
CA ALA A 29 -18.37 -2.08 -4.30
C ALA A 29 -19.03 -2.33 -5.66
N ALA A 30 -18.50 -3.27 -6.47
CA ALA A 30 -19.05 -3.63 -7.74
C ALA A 30 -20.03 -4.80 -7.65
N LYS A 31 -21.05 -4.81 -8.51
CA LYS A 31 -22.00 -5.92 -8.64
C LYS A 31 -21.42 -7.11 -9.40
N ALA A 32 -20.42 -6.85 -10.24
CA ALA A 32 -19.72 -7.86 -11.01
C ALA A 32 -18.55 -8.44 -10.21
N PRO A 33 -18.15 -9.70 -10.49
CA PRO A 33 -16.93 -10.24 -9.91
C PRO A 33 -15.71 -9.45 -10.41
N VAL A 34 -14.82 -9.09 -9.49
CA VAL A 34 -13.61 -8.34 -9.82
C VAL A 34 -12.37 -9.10 -9.36
N GLU A 35 -11.48 -9.32 -10.30
CA GLU A 35 -10.13 -9.77 -9.99
C GLU A 35 -9.25 -8.59 -9.60
N VAL A 36 -8.59 -8.74 -8.45
CA VAL A 36 -7.66 -7.75 -7.90
C VAL A 36 -6.27 -8.36 -7.87
N VAL A 37 -5.30 -7.61 -8.37
CA VAL A 37 -3.88 -8.00 -8.35
C VAL A 37 -3.08 -6.95 -7.59
N PHE A 38 -2.44 -7.36 -6.49
CA PHE A 38 -1.44 -6.56 -5.80
C PHE A 38 -0.05 -6.95 -6.26
N GLN A 39 0.81 -5.96 -6.41
CA GLN A 39 2.24 -6.15 -6.56
C GLN A 39 2.96 -5.27 -5.55
N PHE A 40 3.66 -5.93 -4.64
CA PHE A 40 4.35 -5.29 -3.52
C PHE A 40 5.77 -4.87 -3.88
N SER A 41 6.40 -4.09 -2.98
CA SER A 41 7.78 -3.58 -3.16
C SER A 41 8.83 -4.70 -3.27
N ASN A 42 8.53 -5.89 -2.75
CA ASN A 42 9.35 -7.09 -2.85
C ASN A 42 9.04 -7.95 -4.08
N GLU A 43 8.26 -7.42 -5.03
CA GLU A 43 7.83 -8.09 -6.27
C GLU A 43 6.90 -9.29 -6.05
N THR A 44 6.48 -9.57 -4.80
CA THR A 44 5.43 -10.55 -4.54
C THR A 44 4.11 -10.06 -5.12
N LYS A 45 3.43 -10.98 -5.80
CA LYS A 45 2.15 -10.73 -6.47
C LYS A 45 1.06 -11.53 -5.79
N TYR A 46 -0.01 -10.86 -5.39
CA TYR A 46 -1.19 -11.49 -4.82
C TYR A 46 -2.36 -11.26 -5.76
N ARG A 47 -3.08 -12.32 -6.08
CA ARG A 47 -4.22 -12.30 -6.99
C ARG A 47 -5.38 -13.02 -6.33
N PHE A 48 -6.52 -12.36 -6.28
CA PHE A 48 -7.75 -12.92 -5.74
C PHE A 48 -8.95 -12.34 -6.48
N MET A 49 -10.09 -13.00 -6.32
CA MET A 49 -11.33 -12.62 -6.98
C MET A 49 -12.38 -12.30 -5.92
N LEU A 50 -12.92 -11.08 -5.99
CA LEU A 50 -14.07 -10.68 -5.19
C LEU A 50 -15.31 -11.01 -6.00
N THR A 51 -16.14 -11.92 -5.50
CA THR A 51 -17.26 -12.50 -6.26
C THR A 51 -18.58 -11.78 -6.05
N GLY A 52 -18.80 -11.27 -4.84
CA GLY A 52 -20.02 -10.63 -4.39
C GLY A 52 -19.90 -9.11 -4.26
N GLU A 53 -21.03 -8.43 -4.35
CA GLU A 53 -21.16 -7.04 -3.92
C GLU A 53 -20.94 -6.98 -2.41
N ASN A 54 -20.04 -6.10 -1.96
CA ASN A 54 -19.56 -6.00 -0.58
C ASN A 54 -18.66 -7.13 -0.09
N ASP A 55 -18.19 -8.03 -0.97
CA ASP A 55 -17.09 -8.93 -0.62
C ASP A 55 -15.90 -8.10 -0.17
N GLN A 56 -15.25 -8.55 0.89
CA GLN A 56 -14.09 -7.89 1.45
C GLN A 56 -13.01 -8.92 1.74
N GLU A 57 -11.77 -8.52 1.47
CA GLU A 57 -10.60 -9.33 1.74
C GLU A 57 -9.58 -8.49 2.50
N ASN A 58 -8.96 -9.12 3.50
CA ASN A 58 -7.97 -8.50 4.38
C ASN A 58 -6.61 -9.13 4.14
N PHE A 59 -5.60 -8.28 3.93
CA PHE A 59 -4.23 -8.70 3.72
C PHE A 59 -3.32 -7.97 4.69
N MET A 60 -2.30 -8.64 5.18
CA MET A 60 -1.24 -8.00 5.95
C MET A 60 0.03 -8.03 5.14
N MET A 61 0.60 -6.86 4.90
CA MET A 61 1.89 -6.67 4.28
C MET A 61 2.90 -6.35 5.38
N GLU A 62 4.00 -7.09 5.42
CA GLU A 62 5.13 -6.80 6.30
C GLU A 62 6.41 -6.87 5.49
N HIS A 63 7.18 -5.79 5.45
CA HIS A 63 8.42 -5.74 4.68
C HIS A 63 9.42 -4.73 5.26
N GLU A 64 10.72 -5.04 5.20
CA GLU A 64 11.79 -4.21 5.81
C GLU A 64 12.07 -2.91 5.05
N ARG A 65 11.58 -2.79 3.80
CA ARG A 65 11.75 -1.60 2.94
C ARG A 65 10.54 -1.38 2.04
N CYS A 66 9.55 -0.65 2.52
CA CYS A 66 8.30 -0.44 1.76
C CYS A 66 8.32 0.82 0.89
N ALA A 67 9.02 1.86 1.33
CA ALA A 67 9.18 3.09 0.56
C ALA A 67 10.14 2.97 -0.65
N ALA A 68 10.87 1.86 -0.78
CA ALA A 68 11.87 1.69 -1.84
C ALA A 68 11.26 1.51 -3.24
N LYS A 69 10.06 0.91 -3.32
CA LYS A 69 9.32 0.70 -4.58
C LYS A 69 7.83 0.95 -4.35
N PRO A 70 7.10 1.44 -5.36
CA PRO A 70 5.67 1.63 -5.23
C PRO A 70 4.95 0.29 -5.08
N THR A 71 3.94 0.25 -4.23
CA THR A 71 2.97 -0.84 -4.20
C THR A 71 1.88 -0.53 -5.23
N TRP A 72 1.59 -1.51 -6.08
CA TRP A 72 0.61 -1.40 -7.16
C TRP A 72 -0.60 -2.26 -6.83
N MET A 73 -1.78 -1.75 -7.17
CA MET A 73 -3.02 -2.49 -7.17
C MET A 73 -3.69 -2.31 -8.53
N ARG A 74 -4.00 -3.43 -9.19
CA ARG A 74 -4.64 -3.48 -10.50
C ARG A 74 -6.02 -4.13 -10.38
N GLY A 75 -7.04 -3.44 -10.89
CA GLY A 75 -8.36 -3.99 -11.12
C GLY A 75 -8.49 -4.56 -12.53
N GLN A 76 -9.23 -5.67 -12.68
CA GLN A 76 -9.30 -6.51 -13.88
C GLN A 76 -9.48 -5.80 -15.24
N LYS A 77 -10.10 -4.61 -15.30
CA LYS A 77 -10.54 -4.04 -16.59
C LYS A 77 -9.87 -2.76 -17.05
N LYS A 78 -9.68 -1.69 -16.25
CA LYS A 78 -9.14 -0.42 -16.79
C LYS A 78 -8.44 0.49 -15.76
N GLY A 79 -7.84 -0.09 -14.72
CA GLY A 79 -7.36 0.73 -13.61
C GLY A 79 -6.19 0.18 -12.84
N ASP A 80 -5.09 0.92 -12.85
CA ASP A 80 -3.97 0.73 -11.95
C ASP A 80 -3.96 1.90 -10.97
N THR A 81 -3.85 1.58 -9.69
CA THR A 81 -3.51 2.55 -8.66
C THR A 81 -2.18 2.15 -8.03
N PHE A 82 -1.36 3.14 -7.69
CA PHE A 82 -0.07 2.90 -7.06
C PHE A 82 0.17 3.92 -5.97
N ALA A 83 0.89 3.50 -4.94
CA ALA A 83 1.32 4.37 -3.86
C ALA A 83 2.67 3.92 -3.31
N PHE A 84 3.52 4.90 -2.98
CA PHE A 84 4.70 4.68 -2.16
C PHE A 84 4.29 4.75 -0.71
N LEU A 85 4.29 3.59 -0.05
CA LEU A 85 3.75 3.41 1.29
C LEU A 85 4.86 3.12 2.28
N ASP A 86 4.76 3.74 3.45
CA ASP A 86 5.71 3.56 4.54
C ASP A 86 5.01 3.59 5.91
N GLY A 87 5.69 3.09 6.94
CA GLY A 87 5.21 3.07 8.32
C GLY A 87 4.27 1.90 8.65
N THR A 88 3.54 2.03 9.75
CA THR A 88 2.78 0.92 10.33
C THR A 88 1.32 1.32 10.51
N GLY A 89 0.40 0.60 9.91
CA GLY A 89 -1.00 0.95 9.99
C GLY A 89 -1.92 0.18 9.05
N MET A 90 -3.02 0.81 8.64
CA MET A 90 -4.08 0.22 7.85
C MET A 90 -4.39 1.07 6.61
N LEU A 91 -4.67 0.41 5.49
CA LEU A 91 -5.13 0.96 4.23
C LEU A 91 -6.46 0.34 3.85
N ARG A 92 -7.35 1.14 3.31
CA ARG A 92 -8.61 0.66 2.76
C ARG A 92 -8.70 0.99 1.27
N TYR A 93 -9.00 -0.02 0.49
CA TYR A 93 -9.24 0.07 -0.94
C TYR A 93 -10.70 -0.28 -1.26
N VAL A 94 -11.27 0.45 -2.21
CA VAL A 94 -12.60 0.18 -2.74
C VAL A 94 -12.52 0.08 -4.26
N VAL A 95 -13.08 -1.00 -4.80
CA VAL A 95 -13.23 -1.20 -6.23
C VAL A 95 -14.67 -0.85 -6.63
N GLN A 96 -14.85 0.19 -7.45
CA GLN A 96 -16.17 0.72 -7.81
C GLN A 96 -16.65 0.25 -9.19
N ASP A 97 -17.96 0.08 -9.35
CA ASP A 97 -18.64 -0.35 -10.59
C ASP A 97 -18.32 0.51 -11.82
N PHE A 98 -18.30 1.84 -11.68
CA PHE A 98 -18.39 2.75 -12.83
C PHE A 98 -17.14 2.76 -13.72
N LEU A 99 -15.98 2.43 -13.16
CA LEU A 99 -14.70 2.45 -13.87
C LEU A 99 -13.82 1.24 -13.57
N LEU A 100 -14.23 0.35 -12.65
CA LEU A 100 -13.41 -0.76 -12.12
C LEU A 100 -12.00 -0.32 -11.72
N LEU A 101 -11.89 0.96 -11.34
CA LEU A 101 -10.67 1.59 -10.88
C LEU A 101 -10.56 1.31 -9.38
N PRO A 102 -9.51 0.61 -8.93
CA PRO A 102 -9.22 0.54 -7.51
C PRO A 102 -8.86 1.93 -6.99
N ARG A 103 -9.44 2.33 -5.86
CA ARG A 103 -9.12 3.60 -5.19
C ARG A 103 -8.81 3.38 -3.73
N MET A 104 -7.78 4.06 -3.24
CA MET A 104 -7.55 4.15 -1.80
C MET A 104 -8.58 5.10 -1.19
N VAL A 105 -9.32 4.66 -0.17
CA VAL A 105 -10.37 5.48 0.48
C VAL A 105 -9.98 5.95 1.88
N SER A 106 -9.13 5.22 2.60
CA SER A 106 -8.65 5.64 3.89
C SER A 106 -7.29 5.04 4.20
N ARG A 107 -6.54 5.75 5.06
CA ARG A 107 -5.28 5.30 5.61
C ARG A 107 -5.10 5.78 7.05
N MET A 108 -4.61 4.92 7.92
CA MET A 108 -4.33 5.22 9.31
C MET A 108 -2.97 4.65 9.68
N GLY A 109 -2.09 5.43 10.31
CA GLY A 109 -0.74 4.98 10.69
C GLY A 109 0.27 4.82 9.55
N THR A 110 -0.17 4.86 8.29
CA THR A 110 0.73 4.78 7.13
C THR A 110 1.03 6.16 6.53
N PHE A 111 2.28 6.35 6.15
CA PHE A 111 2.74 7.48 5.35
C PHE A 111 2.65 7.12 3.87
N CYS A 112 2.24 8.09 3.06
CA CYS A 112 2.16 7.95 1.61
C CYS A 112 2.90 9.14 1.03
N SER A 113 4.01 8.86 0.35
CA SER A 113 4.92 9.89 -0.15
C SER A 113 4.53 10.35 -1.57
N PHE A 114 3.99 9.43 -2.38
CA PHE A 114 3.58 9.69 -3.76
C PHE A 114 2.56 8.65 -4.24
N GLY A 115 1.65 9.05 -5.13
CA GLY A 115 0.61 8.19 -5.71
C GLY A 115 -0.80 8.43 -5.16
N ASP A 116 -1.68 7.44 -5.31
CA ASP A 116 -3.06 7.47 -4.79
C ASP A 116 -3.06 7.24 -3.28
N CYS A 117 -2.97 8.34 -2.54
CA CYS A 117 -2.82 8.32 -1.10
C CYS A 117 -4.14 8.35 -0.32
N GLY A 118 -5.28 8.24 -1.02
CA GLY A 118 -6.62 8.36 -0.44
C GLY A 118 -6.88 9.69 0.29
N TYR A 119 -8.14 9.96 0.62
CA TYR A 119 -8.49 11.06 1.52
C TYR A 119 -8.48 10.56 2.96
N ARG A 120 -8.00 11.40 3.90
CA ARG A 120 -8.29 11.19 5.33
C ARG A 120 -9.77 11.48 5.53
N GLY A 121 -10.59 10.43 5.60
CA GLY A 121 -11.95 10.48 6.11
C GLY A 121 -11.94 10.53 7.63
#